data_AF-A0A925WF53-F1
#
_entry.id   AF-A0A925WF53-F1
#
_cell.length_a   1.000
_cell.length_b   1.000
_cell.length_c   1.000
_cell.angle_alpha   90.00
_cell.angle_beta   90.00
_cell.angle_gamma   90.00
#
_symmetry.space_group_name_H-M   'P 1'
#
loop_
_entity.id
_entity.type
_entity.pdbx_description
1 polymer ?
#
loop_
_entity_poly.entity_id
_entity_poly.type
_entity_poly.pdbx_seq_one_letter_code
_entity_poly.pdbx_strand_id
1 'polypeptide(L)'
;MTRFGISSFFIGLLALAFSQNTLPAQTPGSAPDFQEVYQLIKAHSGLSDAELNRAAVQGFVSALGPKALLVTTEKVAPAAAPQLSKVALFDDNNVYLRVAHVGDGLAKEIGNAYQRINSTNKLSGIVLDLRYTDGRDYAAAVAVAELFIAKSQPLLNWGNGVISAPGTTEAIQLPLAILVNSGTSGSAEALAAMLRASGAGLILGSKTAGLAF
;
A
#
# COMPACT_ATOMS: atom_id res chain seq x y z
N MET A 1 33.42 91.49 40.28
CA MET A 1 34.26 91.49 39.06
C MET A 1 34.32 90.04 38.57
N THR A 2 34.28 89.65 37.28
CA THR A 2 33.96 90.28 35.97
C THR A 2 34.05 89.16 34.91
N ARG A 3 33.31 89.09 33.79
CA ARG A 3 32.10 89.79 33.27
C ARG A 3 31.65 89.01 31.99
N PHE A 4 30.34 88.84 31.74
CA PHE A 4 29.76 88.26 30.49
C PHE A 4 30.08 86.76 30.19
N GLY A 5 29.28 86.04 29.38
CA GLY A 5 28.06 86.44 28.66
C GLY A 5 27.27 85.24 28.08
N ILE A 6 26.03 85.50 27.66
CA ILE A 6 25.09 84.51 27.08
C ILE A 6 25.35 84.35 25.59
N SER A 7 25.26 83.14 25.05
CA SER A 7 24.89 82.91 23.65
C SER A 7 24.10 81.62 23.49
N SER A 8 22.93 81.71 22.87
CA SER A 8 22.09 80.57 22.49
C SER A 8 22.47 80.12 21.08
N PHE A 9 22.56 78.82 20.83
CA PHE A 9 22.39 78.28 19.48
C PHE A 9 21.56 76.99 19.50
N PHE A 10 20.62 76.93 18.55
CA PHE A 10 19.73 75.81 18.29
C PHE A 10 20.42 74.77 17.37
N ILE A 11 19.69 73.69 17.03
CA ILE A 11 20.05 72.61 16.07
C ILE A 11 20.89 71.49 16.70
N GLY A 12 20.54 70.20 16.58
CA GLY A 12 19.36 69.60 15.96
C GLY A 12 19.27 68.10 16.29
N LEU A 13 18.05 67.53 16.27
CA LEU A 13 17.78 66.14 16.66
C LEU A 13 18.20 65.16 15.55
N LEU A 14 19.30 64.42 15.73
CA LEU A 14 19.74 63.40 14.77
C LEU A 14 19.08 62.04 15.10
N ALA A 15 18.00 61.72 14.40
CA ALA A 15 17.36 60.40 14.48
C ALA A 15 18.17 59.35 13.71
N LEU A 16 18.79 58.41 14.43
CA LEU A 16 19.44 57.23 13.86
C LEU A 16 18.38 56.24 13.36
N ALA A 17 18.04 56.34 12.08
CA ALA A 17 17.21 55.34 11.40
C ALA A 17 18.02 54.05 11.20
N PHE A 18 17.74 53.02 12.00
CA PHE A 18 18.18 51.66 11.73
C PHE A 18 17.42 51.12 10.51
N SER A 19 18.03 51.19 9.33
CA SER A 19 17.54 50.49 8.14
C SER A 19 17.66 48.98 8.35
N GLN A 20 16.59 48.36 8.85
CA GLN A 20 16.44 46.91 8.73
C GLN A 20 16.25 46.56 7.25
N ASN A 21 17.31 46.08 6.60
CA ASN A 21 17.21 45.43 5.30
C ASN A 21 16.52 44.06 5.45
N THR A 22 15.23 44.07 5.77
CA THR A 22 14.36 42.91 5.57
C THR A 22 14.15 42.74 4.07
N LEU A 23 15.04 41.99 3.43
CA LEU A 23 14.77 41.44 2.11
C LEU A 23 13.46 40.63 2.20
N PRO A 24 12.47 40.87 1.32
CA PRO A 24 11.23 40.11 1.35
C PRO A 24 11.54 38.63 1.06
N ALA A 25 11.09 37.74 1.95
CA ALA A 25 11.25 36.31 1.77
C ALA A 25 10.52 35.86 0.49
N GLN A 26 11.29 35.42 -0.50
CA GLN A 26 10.75 34.87 -1.74
C GLN A 26 10.16 33.48 -1.47
N THR A 27 8.84 33.37 -1.49
CA THR A 27 8.13 32.08 -1.55
C THR A 27 8.17 31.50 -2.96
N PRO A 28 8.29 30.17 -3.09
CA PRO A 28 9.40 29.37 -2.60
C PRO A 28 10.24 28.89 -3.79
N GLY A 29 11.57 28.86 -3.64
CA GLY A 29 12.41 28.11 -4.58
C GLY A 29 11.98 26.65 -4.66
N SER A 30 12.21 26.02 -5.81
CA SER A 30 12.05 24.56 -5.95
C SER A 30 12.78 23.83 -4.81
N ALA A 31 12.25 22.67 -4.40
CA ALA A 31 12.94 21.84 -3.42
C ALA A 31 14.42 21.65 -3.81
N PRO A 32 15.36 21.76 -2.85
CA PRO A 32 16.79 21.70 -3.15
C PRO A 32 17.15 20.36 -3.80
N ASP A 33 18.16 20.38 -4.67
CA ASP A 33 18.54 19.18 -5.41
C ASP A 33 19.01 18.07 -4.47
N PHE A 34 18.57 16.83 -4.71
CA PHE A 34 18.91 15.71 -3.84
C PHE A 34 20.42 15.46 -3.78
N GLN A 35 21.13 15.60 -4.89
CA GLN A 35 22.57 15.38 -4.94
C GLN A 35 23.32 16.51 -4.23
N GLU A 36 22.86 17.76 -4.34
CA GLU A 36 23.38 18.89 -3.54
C GLU A 36 23.23 18.62 -2.03
N VAL A 37 22.02 18.29 -1.57
CA VAL A 37 21.73 17.98 -0.16
C VAL A 37 22.54 16.76 0.33
N TYR A 38 22.62 15.71 -0.47
CA TYR A 38 23.38 14.50 -0.14
C TYR A 38 24.87 14.80 0.04
N GLN A 39 25.49 15.58 -0.87
CA GLN A 39 26.90 15.96 -0.75
C GLN A 39 27.14 16.88 0.45
N LEU A 40 26.23 17.82 0.73
CA LEU A 40 26.34 18.70 1.89
C LEU A 40 26.29 17.90 3.21
N ILE A 41 25.37 16.94 3.33
CA ILE A 41 25.28 16.05 4.49
C ILE A 41 26.52 15.15 4.57
N LYS A 42 26.99 14.58 3.45
CA LYS A 42 28.23 13.79 3.41
C LYS A 42 29.43 14.58 3.96
N ALA A 43 29.58 15.84 3.56
CA ALA A 43 30.70 16.68 3.95
C ALA A 43 30.69 17.09 5.45
N HIS A 44 29.51 17.11 6.11
CA HIS A 44 29.37 17.69 7.46
C HIS A 44 28.82 16.74 8.53
N SER A 45 28.30 15.56 8.18
CA SER A 45 27.67 14.64 9.16
C SER A 45 28.64 13.70 9.87
N GLY A 46 29.83 13.46 9.32
CA GLY A 46 30.77 12.45 9.83
C GLY A 46 30.34 10.99 9.60
N LEU A 47 29.21 10.75 8.92
CA LEU A 47 28.74 9.42 8.56
C LEU A 47 29.60 8.81 7.44
N SER A 48 29.74 7.48 7.46
CA SER A 48 30.31 6.76 6.31
C SER A 48 29.35 6.77 5.11
N ASP A 49 29.90 6.59 3.91
CA ASP A 49 29.10 6.46 2.67
C ASP A 49 28.05 5.34 2.76
N ALA A 50 28.35 4.25 3.48
CA ALA A 50 27.42 3.14 3.67
C ALA A 50 26.25 3.50 4.60
N GLU A 51 26.49 4.29 5.65
CA GLU A 51 25.45 4.75 6.57
C GLU A 51 24.56 5.80 5.92
N LEU A 52 25.15 6.78 5.22
CA LEU A 52 24.41 7.83 4.53
C LEU A 52 23.56 7.26 3.38
N ASN A 53 24.11 6.34 2.59
CA ASN A 53 23.35 5.65 1.54
C ASN A 53 22.21 4.80 2.13
N ARG A 54 22.44 4.09 3.25
CA ARG A 54 21.38 3.33 3.94
C ARG A 54 20.26 4.25 4.42
N ALA A 55 20.60 5.39 5.03
CA ALA A 55 19.62 6.38 5.49
C ALA A 55 18.82 6.98 4.32
N ALA A 56 19.46 7.30 3.20
CA ALA A 56 18.79 7.79 2.00
C ALA A 56 17.82 6.76 1.41
N VAL A 57 18.25 5.51 1.23
CA VAL A 57 17.39 4.41 0.74
C VAL A 57 16.21 4.17 1.68
N GLN A 58 16.43 4.13 2.99
CA GLN A 58 15.37 3.97 3.97
C GLN A 58 14.37 5.15 3.94
N GLY A 59 14.86 6.38 3.79
CA GLY A 59 14.04 7.58 3.62
C GLY A 59 13.16 7.51 2.37
N PHE A 60 13.74 7.15 1.21
CA PHE A 60 12.98 6.98 -0.04
C PHE A 60 11.89 5.91 0.07
N VAL A 61 12.23 4.73 0.59
CA VAL A 61 11.26 3.63 0.76
C VAL A 61 10.14 4.03 1.72
N SER A 62 10.47 4.72 2.81
CA SER A 62 9.47 5.24 3.77
C SER A 62 8.55 6.30 3.13
N ALA A 63 9.10 7.19 2.30
CA ALA A 63 8.34 8.25 1.62
C ALA A 63 7.47 7.73 0.46
N LEU A 64 7.87 6.65 -0.21
CA LEU A 64 7.11 6.00 -1.28
C LEU A 64 5.94 5.16 -0.73
N GLY A 65 5.98 4.78 0.54
CA GLY A 65 4.93 4.01 1.21
C GLY A 65 4.68 2.68 0.49
N PRO A 66 3.42 2.32 0.15
CA PRO A 66 3.15 1.06 -0.53
C PRO A 66 3.76 1.00 -1.94
N LYS A 67 4.06 2.14 -2.59
CA LYS A 67 4.47 2.19 -4.01
C LYS A 67 5.85 1.60 -4.30
N ALA A 68 6.66 1.31 -3.29
CA ALA A 68 7.96 0.68 -3.46
C ALA A 68 8.29 -0.22 -2.27
N LEU A 69 8.79 -1.42 -2.55
CA LEU A 69 9.22 -2.39 -1.55
C LEU A 69 10.64 -2.85 -1.85
N LEU A 70 11.51 -2.84 -0.84
CA LEU A 70 12.83 -3.46 -0.94
C LEU A 70 12.67 -4.97 -1.08
N VAL A 71 13.18 -5.52 -2.17
CA VAL A 71 13.18 -6.96 -2.42
C VAL A 71 14.60 -7.48 -2.25
N THR A 72 14.83 -8.27 -1.20
CA THR A 72 16.03 -9.11 -1.14
C THR A 72 15.92 -10.18 -2.23
N THR A 73 17.00 -10.40 -2.98
CA THR A 73 17.07 -11.42 -4.04
C THR A 73 17.16 -12.84 -3.51
N GLU A 74 16.91 -13.05 -2.21
CA GLU A 74 16.56 -14.37 -1.66
C GLU A 74 15.22 -14.81 -2.24
N LYS A 75 15.29 -15.40 -3.43
CA LYS A 75 14.25 -16.25 -3.99
C LYS A 75 14.15 -17.50 -3.11
N VAL A 76 13.55 -17.34 -1.94
CA VAL A 76 12.92 -18.44 -1.22
C VAL A 76 11.82 -18.93 -2.15
N ALA A 77 12.15 -19.90 -3.00
CA ALA A 77 11.14 -20.66 -3.71
C ALA A 77 10.21 -21.23 -2.64
N PRO A 78 8.91 -20.90 -2.65
CA PRO A 78 8.00 -21.53 -1.72
C PRO A 78 8.14 -23.03 -1.93
N ALA A 79 8.48 -23.77 -0.88
CA ALA A 79 8.14 -25.19 -0.85
C ALA A 79 6.64 -25.29 -1.15
N ALA A 80 6.20 -26.34 -1.84
CA ALA A 80 4.83 -26.52 -2.33
C ALA A 80 3.83 -26.76 -1.17
N ALA A 81 3.70 -25.76 -0.30
CA ALA A 81 2.74 -25.69 0.77
C ALA A 81 1.36 -25.42 0.15
N PRO A 82 0.30 -26.05 0.68
CA PRO A 82 -1.05 -25.84 0.19
C PRO A 82 -1.44 -24.37 0.39
N GLN A 83 -1.98 -23.75 -0.65
CA GLN A 83 -2.43 -22.35 -0.59
C GLN A 83 -3.70 -22.23 0.27
N LEU A 84 -4.47 -23.30 0.43
CA LEU A 84 -5.54 -23.43 1.43
C LEU A 84 -5.04 -24.15 2.70
N SER A 85 -5.09 -23.48 3.85
CA SER A 85 -4.75 -24.08 5.16
C SER A 85 -5.91 -24.80 5.84
N LYS A 86 -7.16 -24.53 5.43
CA LYS A 86 -8.35 -25.26 5.89
C LYS A 86 -9.48 -25.18 4.87
N VAL A 87 -10.15 -26.31 4.68
CA VAL A 87 -11.43 -26.42 3.98
C VAL A 87 -12.42 -27.07 4.95
N ALA A 88 -13.61 -26.50 5.10
CA ALA A 88 -14.65 -27.01 5.98
C ALA A 88 -16.05 -26.71 5.42
N LEU A 89 -17.05 -27.42 5.94
CA LEU A 89 -18.46 -27.15 5.72
C LEU A 89 -19.06 -26.64 7.04
N PHE A 90 -19.82 -25.56 7.00
CA PHE A 90 -20.54 -24.97 8.13
C PHE A 90 -22.04 -25.01 7.86
N ASP A 91 -22.81 -25.36 8.89
CA ASP A 91 -24.27 -25.54 8.86
C ASP A 91 -24.74 -26.36 7.64
N ASP A 92 -23.96 -27.41 7.33
CA ASP A 92 -24.07 -28.38 6.23
C ASP A 92 -24.16 -27.82 4.80
N ASN A 93 -24.24 -26.49 4.62
CA ASN A 93 -24.48 -25.86 3.33
C ASN A 93 -23.52 -24.69 2.99
N ASN A 94 -22.64 -24.25 3.90
CA ASN A 94 -21.73 -23.13 3.65
C ASN A 94 -20.28 -23.59 3.58
N VAL A 95 -19.59 -23.37 2.46
CA VAL A 95 -18.17 -23.74 2.33
C VAL A 95 -17.30 -22.68 2.99
N TYR A 96 -16.40 -23.10 3.87
CA TYR A 96 -15.38 -22.24 4.45
C TYR A 96 -14.00 -22.62 3.89
N LEU A 97 -13.35 -21.63 3.28
CA LEU A 97 -12.03 -21.72 2.65
C LEU A 97 -11.08 -20.75 3.34
N ARG A 98 -10.10 -21.29 4.07
CA ARG A 98 -9.05 -20.51 4.74
C ARG A 98 -7.81 -20.47 3.86
N VAL A 99 -7.49 -19.28 3.35
CA VAL A 99 -6.29 -19.09 2.53
C VAL A 99 -5.07 -18.90 3.45
N ALA A 100 -4.02 -19.67 3.21
CA ALA A 100 -2.73 -19.51 3.89
C ALA A 100 -1.95 -18.33 3.27
N HIS A 101 -1.80 -18.35 1.95
CA HIS A 101 -1.03 -17.41 1.15
C HIS A 101 -1.66 -17.30 -0.26
N VAL A 102 -1.55 -16.14 -0.91
CA VAL A 102 -1.97 -15.95 -2.31
C VAL A 102 -0.77 -16.12 -3.24
N GLY A 103 -0.65 -17.34 -3.78
CA GLY A 103 0.38 -17.75 -4.75
C GLY A 103 -0.17 -18.69 -5.82
N ASP A 104 0.71 -19.10 -6.73
CA ASP A 104 0.40 -20.01 -7.83
C ASP A 104 -0.38 -21.26 -7.38
N GLY A 105 -1.30 -21.71 -8.22
CA GLY A 105 -2.18 -22.85 -7.95
C GLY A 105 -3.40 -22.58 -7.05
N LEU A 106 -3.48 -21.47 -6.29
CA LEU A 106 -4.58 -21.21 -5.36
C LEU A 106 -5.98 -21.27 -6.02
N ALA A 107 -6.13 -20.73 -7.23
CA ALA A 107 -7.40 -20.79 -7.96
C ALA A 107 -7.83 -22.24 -8.25
N LYS A 108 -6.87 -23.11 -8.59
CA LYS A 108 -7.11 -24.54 -8.82
C LYS A 108 -7.44 -25.27 -7.51
N GLU A 109 -6.77 -24.94 -6.40
CA GLU A 109 -7.11 -25.49 -5.08
C GLU A 109 -8.54 -25.12 -4.67
N ILE A 110 -8.94 -23.85 -4.81
CA ILE A 110 -10.29 -23.37 -4.52
C ILE A 110 -11.33 -24.06 -5.40
N GLY A 111 -11.11 -24.11 -6.72
CA GLY A 111 -12.02 -24.77 -7.66
C GLY A 111 -12.22 -26.25 -7.35
N ASN A 112 -11.15 -26.98 -7.07
CA ASN A 112 -11.20 -28.38 -6.68
C ASN A 112 -11.92 -28.60 -5.34
N ALA A 113 -11.66 -27.76 -4.34
CA ALA A 113 -12.31 -27.82 -3.04
C ALA A 113 -13.82 -27.56 -3.16
N TYR A 114 -14.20 -26.54 -3.92
CA TYR A 114 -15.59 -26.23 -4.23
C TYR A 114 -16.31 -27.39 -4.93
N GLN A 115 -15.76 -27.90 -6.04
CA GLN A 115 -16.37 -29.01 -6.80
C GLN A 115 -16.54 -30.27 -5.94
N ARG A 116 -15.53 -30.61 -5.11
CA ARG A 116 -15.58 -31.77 -4.22
C ARG A 116 -16.74 -31.69 -3.22
N ILE A 117 -17.01 -30.51 -2.66
CA ILE A 117 -18.10 -30.34 -1.69
C ILE A 117 -19.45 -30.20 -2.40
N ASN A 118 -19.51 -29.43 -3.49
CA ASN A 118 -20.73 -29.19 -4.27
C ASN A 118 -21.29 -30.48 -4.93
N SER A 119 -20.44 -31.47 -5.21
CA SER A 119 -20.89 -32.78 -5.72
C SER A 119 -21.63 -33.65 -4.69
N THR A 120 -21.55 -33.30 -3.40
CA THR A 120 -22.13 -34.08 -2.29
C THR A 120 -23.08 -33.29 -1.39
N ASN A 121 -23.12 -31.96 -1.49
CA ASN A 121 -23.89 -31.07 -0.62
C ASN A 121 -24.58 -29.96 -1.43
N LYS A 122 -25.76 -29.51 -0.99
CA LYS A 122 -26.48 -28.39 -1.63
C LYS A 122 -26.01 -27.06 -1.04
N LEU A 123 -25.00 -26.48 -1.66
CA LEU A 123 -24.38 -25.25 -1.14
C LEU A 123 -25.31 -24.04 -1.20
N SER A 124 -25.22 -23.20 -0.16
CA SER A 124 -25.97 -21.96 0.03
C SER A 124 -25.08 -20.71 0.07
N GLY A 125 -23.77 -20.86 0.29
CA GLY A 125 -22.82 -19.76 0.40
C GLY A 125 -21.38 -20.21 0.55
N ILE A 126 -20.45 -19.25 0.42
CA ILE A 126 -19.01 -19.44 0.56
C ILE A 126 -18.45 -18.36 1.49
N VAL A 127 -17.57 -18.77 2.41
CA VAL A 127 -16.76 -17.89 3.25
C VAL A 127 -15.30 -18.06 2.84
N LEU A 128 -14.74 -17.03 2.21
CA LEU A 128 -13.32 -16.93 1.87
C LEU A 128 -12.60 -16.15 2.99
N ASP A 129 -11.83 -16.85 3.81
CA ASP A 129 -11.13 -16.27 4.95
C ASP A 129 -9.67 -15.93 4.59
N LEU A 130 -9.44 -14.62 4.39
CA LEU A 130 -8.16 -14.00 4.03
C LEU A 130 -7.48 -13.32 5.25
N ARG A 131 -7.96 -13.53 6.48
CA ARG A 131 -7.38 -12.94 7.70
C ARG A 131 -5.99 -13.52 7.93
N TYR A 132 -4.97 -12.69 8.12
CA TYR A 132 -3.55 -13.11 8.20
C TYR A 132 -3.04 -13.82 6.94
N THR A 133 -3.62 -13.53 5.78
CA THR A 133 -3.16 -14.03 4.47
C THR A 133 -2.34 -12.94 3.79
N ASP A 134 -1.11 -13.26 3.43
CA ASP A 134 -0.24 -12.45 2.60
C ASP A 134 -0.17 -12.99 1.16
N GLY A 135 0.58 -12.30 0.32
CA GLY A 135 0.81 -12.71 -1.05
C GLY A 135 1.48 -11.62 -1.88
N ARG A 136 2.27 -12.05 -2.85
CA ARG A 136 2.95 -11.17 -3.83
C ARG A 136 2.61 -11.53 -5.27
N ASP A 137 1.87 -12.61 -5.48
CA ASP A 137 1.39 -13.03 -6.79
C ASP A 137 0.01 -12.44 -7.04
N TYR A 138 -0.03 -11.36 -7.83
CA TYR A 138 -1.27 -10.74 -8.24
C TYR A 138 -1.95 -11.44 -9.42
N ALA A 139 -1.23 -12.25 -10.21
CA ALA A 139 -1.84 -13.08 -11.25
C ALA A 139 -2.66 -14.21 -10.61
N ALA A 140 -2.14 -14.82 -9.54
CA ALA A 140 -2.91 -15.75 -8.70
C ALA A 140 -4.16 -15.09 -8.09
N ALA A 141 -4.06 -13.84 -7.61
CA ALA A 141 -5.22 -13.09 -7.11
C ALA A 141 -6.29 -12.87 -8.20
N VAL A 142 -5.88 -12.53 -9.43
CA VAL A 142 -6.80 -12.38 -10.57
C VAL A 142 -7.47 -13.72 -10.90
N ALA A 143 -6.69 -14.80 -11.01
CA ALA A 143 -7.21 -16.14 -11.32
C ALA A 143 -8.21 -16.65 -10.25
N VAL A 144 -8.03 -16.30 -8.97
CA VAL A 144 -9.03 -16.61 -7.93
C VAL A 144 -10.28 -15.75 -8.08
N ALA A 145 -10.15 -14.46 -8.41
CA ALA A 145 -11.29 -13.57 -8.62
C ALA A 145 -12.17 -14.03 -9.81
N GLU A 146 -11.55 -14.50 -10.89
CA GLU A 146 -12.24 -15.01 -12.09
C GLU A 146 -13.20 -16.18 -11.79
N LEU A 147 -12.92 -17.01 -10.77
CA LEU A 147 -13.81 -18.11 -10.34
C LEU A 147 -15.22 -17.63 -9.95
N PHE A 148 -15.37 -16.38 -9.53
CA PHE A 148 -16.62 -15.81 -9.03
C PHE A 148 -17.24 -14.77 -9.98
N ILE A 149 -16.61 -14.51 -11.13
CA ILE A 149 -16.97 -13.37 -12.00
C ILE A 149 -17.55 -13.87 -13.34
N ALA A 150 -18.89 -13.86 -13.40
CA ALA A 150 -19.64 -14.37 -14.56
C ALA A 150 -19.53 -13.48 -15.82
N LYS A 151 -19.31 -12.17 -15.66
CA LYS A 151 -19.31 -11.18 -16.75
C LYS A 151 -17.93 -10.57 -16.92
N SER A 152 -17.52 -10.31 -18.17
CA SER A 152 -16.29 -9.54 -18.41
C SER A 152 -16.41 -8.15 -17.83
N GLN A 153 -15.42 -7.74 -17.04
CA GLN A 153 -15.36 -6.43 -16.40
C GLN A 153 -13.93 -6.10 -15.95
N PRO A 154 -13.56 -4.81 -15.89
CA PRO A 154 -12.29 -4.39 -15.32
C PRO A 154 -12.22 -4.77 -13.83
N LEU A 155 -11.10 -5.37 -13.42
CA LEU A 155 -10.84 -5.76 -12.04
C LEU A 155 -9.89 -4.78 -11.34
N LEU A 156 -8.81 -4.40 -12.02
CA LEU A 156 -7.78 -3.55 -11.46
C LEU A 156 -7.03 -2.73 -12.51
N ASN A 157 -6.41 -1.63 -12.08
CA ASN A 157 -5.57 -0.77 -12.92
C ASN A 157 -4.41 -0.24 -12.06
N TRP A 158 -3.19 -0.75 -12.31
CA TRP A 158 -1.97 -0.30 -11.63
C TRP A 158 -1.24 0.83 -12.39
N GLY A 159 -1.90 1.50 -13.32
CA GLY A 159 -1.31 2.57 -14.15
C GLY A 159 -0.46 2.07 -15.32
N ASN A 160 -0.18 0.77 -15.40
CA ASN A 160 0.46 0.10 -16.54
C ASN A 160 -0.54 -0.57 -17.50
N GLY A 161 -1.84 -0.53 -17.18
CA GLY A 161 -2.91 -1.14 -17.95
C GLY A 161 -4.10 -1.51 -17.07
N VAL A 162 -5.24 -1.81 -17.70
CA VAL A 162 -6.42 -2.36 -17.02
C VAL A 162 -6.39 -3.87 -17.16
N ILE A 163 -6.38 -4.58 -16.03
CA ILE A 163 -6.65 -6.01 -15.99
C ILE A 163 -8.16 -6.20 -15.86
N SER A 164 -8.72 -7.00 -16.76
CA SER A 164 -10.14 -7.34 -16.81
C SER A 164 -10.30 -8.84 -16.71
N ALA A 165 -11.35 -9.28 -16.01
CA ALA A 165 -11.83 -10.65 -16.15
C ALA A 165 -12.36 -10.83 -17.58
N PRO A 166 -12.07 -11.94 -18.27
CA PRO A 166 -12.77 -12.30 -19.50
C PRO A 166 -14.25 -12.66 -19.22
N GLY A 167 -14.58 -12.97 -17.96
CA GLY A 167 -15.86 -13.56 -17.57
C GLY A 167 -15.93 -15.04 -17.93
N THR A 168 -16.75 -15.81 -17.22
CA THR A 168 -16.97 -17.23 -17.50
C THR A 168 -18.40 -17.66 -17.21
N THR A 169 -18.95 -18.53 -18.06
CA THR A 169 -20.24 -19.20 -17.82
C THR A 169 -20.19 -20.19 -16.66
N GLU A 170 -19.00 -20.60 -16.24
CA GLU A 170 -18.77 -21.56 -15.15
C GLU A 170 -18.52 -20.88 -13.79
N ALA A 171 -18.75 -19.56 -13.70
CA ALA A 171 -18.56 -18.80 -12.46
C ALA A 171 -19.42 -19.35 -11.30
N ILE A 172 -18.82 -19.37 -10.12
CA ILE A 172 -19.45 -19.77 -8.87
C ILE A 172 -20.45 -18.69 -8.44
N GLN A 173 -21.74 -18.95 -8.66
CA GLN A 173 -22.84 -18.00 -8.40
C GLN A 173 -23.45 -18.15 -6.99
N LEU A 174 -22.61 -18.46 -5.99
CA LEU A 174 -23.03 -18.51 -4.58
C LEU A 174 -22.72 -17.19 -3.87
N PRO A 175 -23.54 -16.79 -2.87
CA PRO A 175 -23.20 -15.68 -1.98
C PRO A 175 -21.81 -15.85 -1.34
N LEU A 176 -20.94 -14.87 -1.54
CA LEU A 176 -19.56 -14.89 -1.06
C LEU A 176 -19.34 -13.87 0.07
N ALA A 177 -18.93 -14.35 1.24
CA ALA A 177 -18.42 -13.53 2.33
C ALA A 177 -16.89 -13.60 2.36
N ILE A 178 -16.22 -12.46 2.50
CA ILE A 178 -14.76 -12.35 2.46
C ILE A 178 -14.29 -11.82 3.82
N LEU A 179 -13.59 -12.64 4.61
CA LEU A 179 -13.09 -12.22 5.92
C LEU A 179 -11.69 -11.62 5.80
N VAL A 180 -11.49 -10.42 6.32
CA VAL A 180 -10.20 -9.71 6.27
C VAL A 180 -9.81 -9.14 7.65
N ASN A 181 -8.52 -8.92 7.88
CA ASN A 181 -8.03 -8.22 9.06
C ASN A 181 -6.73 -7.45 8.76
N SER A 182 -6.13 -6.84 9.78
CA SER A 182 -4.86 -6.09 9.67
C SER A 182 -3.65 -6.93 9.23
N GLY A 183 -3.76 -8.26 9.20
CA GLY A 183 -2.76 -9.16 8.64
C GLY A 183 -3.05 -9.61 7.20
N THR A 184 -4.18 -9.19 6.61
CA THR A 184 -4.43 -9.36 5.16
C THR A 184 -3.58 -8.33 4.41
N SER A 185 -2.66 -8.78 3.56
CA SER A 185 -1.68 -7.90 2.89
C SER A 185 -1.40 -8.25 1.43
N GLY A 186 -1.06 -7.25 0.61
CA GLY A 186 -0.51 -7.45 -0.74
C GLY A 186 -1.53 -8.00 -1.73
N SER A 187 -1.22 -9.10 -2.42
CA SER A 187 -2.16 -9.68 -3.39
C SER A 187 -3.43 -10.26 -2.76
N ALA A 188 -3.44 -10.56 -1.45
CA ALA A 188 -4.66 -10.89 -0.71
C ALA A 188 -5.61 -9.68 -0.53
N GLU A 189 -5.07 -8.47 -0.37
CA GLU A 189 -5.87 -7.24 -0.35
C GLU A 189 -6.43 -6.93 -1.74
N ALA A 190 -5.63 -7.11 -2.79
CA ALA A 190 -6.08 -6.96 -4.17
C ALA A 190 -7.20 -7.96 -4.51
N LEU A 191 -7.08 -9.22 -4.09
CA LEU A 191 -8.13 -10.23 -4.24
C LEU A 191 -9.45 -9.78 -3.59
N ALA A 192 -9.40 -9.35 -2.33
CA ALA A 192 -10.59 -8.84 -1.63
C ALA A 192 -11.20 -7.62 -2.34
N ALA A 193 -10.35 -6.69 -2.81
CA ALA A 193 -10.78 -5.50 -3.55
C ALA A 193 -11.46 -5.86 -4.88
N MET A 194 -10.89 -6.79 -5.67
CA MET A 194 -11.46 -7.27 -6.94
C MET A 194 -12.82 -7.94 -6.72
N LEU A 195 -12.93 -8.85 -5.73
CA LEU A 195 -14.18 -9.54 -5.41
C LEU A 195 -15.28 -8.60 -4.89
N ARG A 196 -14.92 -7.51 -4.21
CA ARG A 196 -15.86 -6.46 -3.80
C ARG A 196 -16.26 -5.55 -4.95
N ALA A 197 -15.30 -5.09 -5.75
CA ALA A 197 -15.54 -4.15 -6.86
C ALA A 197 -16.37 -4.80 -7.99
N SER A 198 -16.15 -6.10 -8.23
CA SER A 198 -16.94 -6.92 -9.16
C SER A 198 -18.37 -7.23 -8.71
N GLY A 199 -18.73 -6.90 -7.46
CA GLY A 199 -20.00 -7.29 -6.84
C GLY A 199 -20.10 -8.79 -6.51
N ALA A 200 -19.01 -9.56 -6.64
CA ALA A 200 -19.00 -11.00 -6.40
C ALA A 200 -19.14 -11.37 -4.90
N GLY A 201 -18.62 -10.53 -3.99
CA GLY A 201 -18.68 -10.81 -2.55
C GLY A 201 -18.65 -9.59 -1.62
N LEU A 202 -19.07 -9.83 -0.37
CA LEU A 202 -19.12 -8.85 0.71
C LEU A 202 -17.90 -8.99 1.63
N ILE A 203 -17.16 -7.90 1.84
CA ILE A 203 -16.05 -7.86 2.80
C ILE A 203 -16.58 -7.67 4.23
N LEU A 204 -16.10 -8.49 5.16
CA LEU A 204 -16.37 -8.44 6.59
C LEU A 204 -15.03 -8.46 7.38
N GLY A 205 -14.94 -7.70 8.47
CA GLY A 205 -13.76 -7.69 9.35
C GLY A 205 -13.22 -6.30 9.66
N SER A 206 -11.90 -6.16 9.77
CA SER A 206 -11.23 -4.89 10.06
C SER A 206 -10.50 -4.33 8.84
N LYS A 207 -9.93 -3.12 8.97
CA LYS A 207 -8.96 -2.60 8.00
C LYS A 207 -7.82 -3.59 7.78
N THR A 208 -7.35 -3.66 6.53
CA THR A 208 -6.22 -4.47 6.06
C THR A 208 -4.88 -3.77 6.26
N ALA A 209 -3.77 -4.40 5.87
CA ALA A 209 -2.42 -3.87 6.08
C ALA A 209 -2.12 -2.58 5.31
N GLY A 210 -2.78 -2.34 4.17
CA GLY A 210 -2.51 -1.20 3.28
C GLY A 210 -1.27 -1.39 2.41
N LEU A 211 -0.95 -2.64 2.04
CA LEU A 211 0.26 -3.05 1.33
C LEU A 211 -0.02 -3.62 -0.08
N ALA A 212 -1.22 -3.40 -0.63
CA ALA A 212 -1.48 -3.59 -2.05
C ALA A 212 -0.81 -2.49 -2.88
N PHE A 213 -0.02 -2.90 -3.89
CA PHE A 213 0.74 -2.04 -4.79
C PHE A 213 0.68 -2.53 -6.23
#